data_AF-A0A2P6JN51-F1
#
_entry.id   AF-A0A2P6JN51-F1
#
_cell.length_a   1.000
_cell.length_b   1.000
_cell.length_c   1.000
_cell.angle_alpha   90.00
_cell.angle_beta   90.00
_cell.angle_gamma   90.00
#
_symmetry.space_group_name_H-M   'P 1'
#
loop_
_entity.id
_entity.type
_entity.pdbx_description
1 polymer ?
#
loop_
_entity_poly.entity_id
_entity_poly.type
_entity_poly.pdbx_seq_one_letter_code
_entity_poly.pdbx_strand_id
1 'polypeptide(L)'
;MFEGQPLPYYQPLIDTATGRIAGYEALARLRNEEGEVISAGPLFTDPQVDQLALLDLDRTVRRMALERFRDTPNGFITLNISPLWLAQVDPNEPLPSLVLLEEIGLSAEQVVFEITGLQGDLERLREVVRRYRESGIRVAVDDFGTGYSMLDQVIALAPDFLKLDIQLLHQATRGNSNSSDFVKSLALMAEKSGCWIMAEGIETEEHLHFALDCGARYVQGFLFGAAAENFLPADAVQPVFSRLRDHYVEAKLAERTRLLELRTSLASLFAQLRRWLEKGAKPNALPAPTEYPWLLRFFLCDAYGTQISPNYEWTGERWQQDPRYLDHNWSWRPYFYRILAESGEDSRVILSSRYRDATTNQYCMTSGLFIDDSRHLLLVDIDMERLQDG
;
A
#
# COMPACT_ATOMS: atom_id res chain seq x y z
N MET A 1 10.29 14.92 -36.54
CA MET A 1 11.60 14.68 -35.93
C MET A 1 11.64 15.53 -34.67
N PHE A 2 11.88 14.91 -33.52
CA PHE A 2 12.06 15.63 -32.26
C PHE A 2 13.40 16.35 -32.29
N GLU A 3 13.47 17.55 -31.72
CA GLU A 3 14.74 18.28 -31.57
C GLU A 3 15.50 17.74 -30.35
N GLY A 4 16.80 17.47 -30.53
CA GLY A 4 17.70 17.00 -29.48
C GLY A 4 18.15 15.55 -29.59
N GLN A 5 19.29 15.25 -28.97
CA GLN A 5 19.90 13.93 -28.95
C GLN A 5 19.23 13.05 -27.87
N PRO A 6 18.69 11.87 -28.21
CA PRO A 6 18.12 10.96 -27.22
C PRO A 6 19.19 10.32 -26.34
N LEU A 7 18.89 10.20 -25.05
CA LEU A 7 19.75 9.51 -24.09
C LEU A 7 18.95 8.93 -22.90
N PRO A 8 19.40 7.81 -22.32
CA PRO A 8 18.81 7.25 -21.12
C PRO A 8 19.38 7.87 -19.85
N TYR A 9 18.51 8.14 -18.89
CA TYR A 9 18.86 8.42 -17.49
C TYR A 9 18.37 7.27 -16.62
N TYR A 10 18.99 7.08 -15.46
CA TYR A 10 18.72 5.95 -14.58
C TYR A 10 18.37 6.44 -13.19
N GLN A 11 17.20 6.07 -12.69
CA GLN A 11 16.79 6.37 -11.33
C GLN A 11 16.91 5.11 -10.46
N PRO A 12 17.56 5.18 -9.28
CA PRO A 12 17.82 4.00 -8.46
C PRO A 12 16.56 3.45 -7.79
N LEU A 13 16.42 2.12 -7.85
CA LEU A 13 15.45 1.34 -7.08
C LEU A 13 16.14 0.66 -5.90
N ILE A 14 15.66 0.90 -4.69
CA ILE A 14 16.31 0.45 -3.45
C ILE A 14 15.58 -0.77 -2.90
N ASP A 15 16.30 -1.85 -2.60
CA ASP A 15 15.75 -3.01 -1.88
C ASP A 15 15.56 -2.65 -0.41
N THR A 16 14.32 -2.73 0.07
CA THR A 16 13.97 -2.32 1.44
C THR A 16 14.57 -3.22 2.52
N ALA A 17 14.91 -4.48 2.20
CA ALA A 17 15.56 -5.39 3.14
C ALA A 17 17.03 -5.05 3.34
N THR A 18 17.75 -4.72 2.27
CA THR A 18 19.21 -4.49 2.33
C THR A 18 19.57 -3.01 2.45
N GLY A 19 18.67 -2.10 2.03
CA GLY A 19 18.93 -0.68 1.87
C GLY A 19 19.86 -0.35 0.71
N ARG A 20 20.16 -1.32 -0.17
CA ARG A 20 21.07 -1.17 -1.31
C ARG A 20 20.29 -0.94 -2.59
N ILE A 21 20.94 -0.32 -3.57
CA ILE A 21 20.41 -0.21 -4.93
C ILE A 21 20.33 -1.61 -5.52
N ALA A 22 19.11 -2.03 -5.88
CA ALA A 22 18.82 -3.33 -6.47
C ALA A 22 18.73 -3.27 -8.00
N GLY A 23 18.45 -2.08 -8.53
CA GLY A 23 18.25 -1.86 -9.95
C GLY A 23 18.03 -0.40 -10.28
N TYR A 24 17.69 -0.15 -11.54
CA TYR A 24 17.40 1.19 -12.04
C TYR A 24 16.19 1.19 -12.95
N GLU A 25 15.36 2.22 -12.84
CA GLU A 25 14.43 2.56 -13.90
C GLU A 25 15.15 3.38 -14.96
N ALA A 26 15.06 2.96 -16.22
CA ALA A 26 15.58 3.73 -17.34
C ALA A 26 14.51 4.69 -17.89
N LEU A 27 14.84 5.98 -17.86
CA LEU A 27 13.98 7.08 -18.23
C LEU A 27 14.52 7.81 -19.46
N ALA A 28 13.66 8.03 -20.45
CA ALA A 28 14.03 8.74 -21.66
C ALA A 28 14.23 10.24 -21.41
N ARG A 29 15.34 10.77 -21.96
CA ARG A 29 15.69 12.19 -21.97
C ARG A 29 16.08 12.64 -23.37
N LEU A 30 16.01 13.95 -23.60
CA LEU A 30 16.54 14.61 -24.79
C LEU A 30 17.55 15.67 -24.36
N ARG A 31 18.70 15.71 -25.04
CA ARG A 31 19.68 16.79 -24.91
C ARG A 31 19.46 17.81 -26.05
N ASN A 32 19.10 19.05 -25.73
CA ASN A 32 18.93 20.10 -26.73
C ASN A 32 20.27 20.62 -27.28
N GLU A 33 20.23 21.53 -28.26
CA GLU A 33 21.42 22.10 -28.90
C GLU A 33 22.28 22.91 -27.92
N GLU A 34 21.65 23.50 -26.90
CA GLU A 34 22.30 24.21 -25.80
C GLU A 34 22.95 23.27 -24.77
N GLY A 35 22.75 21.95 -24.89
CA GLY A 35 23.31 20.92 -24.03
C GLY A 35 22.49 20.60 -22.77
N GLU A 36 21.37 21.28 -22.56
CA GLU A 36 20.42 21.02 -21.48
C GLU A 36 19.67 19.70 -21.71
N VAL A 37 19.38 19.00 -20.61
CA VAL A 37 18.71 17.69 -20.65
C VAL A 37 17.30 17.81 -20.10
N ILE A 38 16.31 17.45 -20.91
CA ILE A 38 14.89 17.52 -20.58
C ILE A 38 14.22 16.13 -20.62
N SER A 39 13.11 15.99 -19.89
CA SER A 39 12.30 14.77 -19.93
C SER A 39 11.69 14.55 -21.31
N ALA A 40 11.82 13.34 -21.85
CA ALA A 40 11.08 12.93 -23.04
C ALA A 40 9.64 12.46 -22.71
N GLY A 41 9.30 12.31 -21.43
CA GLY A 41 7.99 11.83 -20.96
C GLY A 41 6.78 12.53 -21.61
N PRO A 42 6.74 13.88 -21.69
CA PRO A 42 5.63 14.59 -22.31
C PRO A 42 5.34 14.16 -23.76
N LEU A 43 6.37 13.76 -24.52
CA LEU A 43 6.23 13.31 -25.90
C LEU A 43 5.45 12.00 -26.01
N PHE A 44 5.62 11.09 -25.04
CA PHE A 44 4.93 9.80 -25.02
C PHE A 44 3.44 9.92 -24.65
N THR A 45 3.03 11.06 -24.10
CA THR A 45 1.63 11.34 -23.74
C THR A 45 0.92 12.29 -24.71
N ASP A 46 1.65 12.90 -25.64
CA ASP A 46 1.10 13.89 -26.57
C ASP A 46 0.49 13.20 -27.82
N PRO A 47 -0.84 13.29 -28.03
CA PRO A 47 -1.50 12.66 -29.18
C PRO A 47 -1.15 13.31 -30.53
N GLN A 48 -0.54 14.49 -30.53
CA GLN A 48 -0.12 15.20 -31.76
C GLN A 48 1.20 14.66 -32.32
N VAL A 49 1.92 13.87 -31.53
CA VAL A 49 3.21 13.33 -31.91
C VAL A 49 3.04 12.10 -32.82
N ASP A 50 3.83 12.04 -33.88
CA ASP A 50 3.85 10.89 -34.81
C ASP A 50 4.27 9.60 -34.09
N GLN A 51 3.41 8.57 -34.20
CA GLN A 51 3.62 7.29 -33.52
C GLN A 51 4.87 6.56 -34.01
N LEU A 52 5.18 6.61 -35.31
CA LEU A 52 6.37 5.94 -35.85
C LEU A 52 7.65 6.59 -35.30
N ALA A 53 7.68 7.93 -35.22
CA ALA A 53 8.78 8.65 -34.61
C ALA A 53 8.94 8.32 -33.11
N LEU A 54 7.85 8.19 -32.34
CA LEU A 54 7.91 7.77 -30.93
C LEU A 54 8.44 6.35 -30.77
N LEU A 55 8.05 5.43 -31.64
CA LEU A 55 8.55 4.05 -31.64
C LEU A 55 10.05 4.01 -31.93
N ASP A 56 10.54 4.84 -32.84
CA ASP A 56 11.98 4.94 -33.14
C ASP A 56 12.76 5.53 -31.96
N LEU A 57 12.21 6.57 -31.32
CA LEU A 57 12.79 7.17 -30.12
C LEU A 57 12.86 6.16 -28.96
N ASP A 58 11.77 5.45 -28.68
CA ASP A 58 11.75 4.40 -27.64
C ASP A 58 12.79 3.32 -27.92
N ARG A 59 12.82 2.77 -29.14
CA ARG A 59 13.82 1.74 -29.53
C ARG A 59 15.25 2.23 -29.33
N THR A 60 15.52 3.47 -29.73
CA THR A 60 16.84 4.08 -29.61
C THR A 60 17.26 4.20 -28.16
N VAL A 61 16.42 4.83 -27.32
CA VAL A 61 16.73 5.01 -25.89
C VAL A 61 16.82 3.67 -25.17
N ARG A 62 15.93 2.72 -25.47
CA ARG A 62 15.91 1.37 -24.87
C ARG A 62 17.19 0.60 -25.19
N ARG A 63 17.64 0.61 -26.46
CA ARG A 63 18.91 -0.02 -26.85
C ARG A 63 20.07 0.61 -26.10
N MET A 64 20.18 1.95 -26.09
CA MET A 64 21.22 2.66 -25.34
C MET A 64 21.19 2.31 -23.84
N ALA A 65 20.00 2.20 -23.25
CA ALA A 65 19.82 1.86 -21.84
C ALA A 65 20.35 0.46 -21.52
N LEU A 66 19.95 -0.52 -22.32
CA LEU A 66 20.33 -1.92 -22.15
C LEU A 66 21.82 -2.15 -22.43
N GLU A 67 22.38 -1.53 -23.47
CA GLU A 67 23.81 -1.62 -23.80
C GLU A 67 24.67 -1.08 -22.65
N ARG A 68 24.26 0.05 -22.05
CA ARG A 68 24.96 0.62 -20.91
C ARG A 68 24.79 -0.20 -19.64
N PHE A 69 23.62 -0.83 -19.44
CA PHE A 69 23.35 -1.67 -18.29
C PHE A 69 24.05 -3.04 -18.37
N ARG A 70 24.37 -3.54 -19.57
CA ARG A 70 25.03 -4.85 -19.81
C ARG A 70 26.20 -5.14 -18.89
N ASP A 71 27.04 -4.14 -18.64
CA ASP A 71 28.26 -4.31 -17.86
C ASP A 71 28.00 -4.23 -16.33
N THR A 72 26.73 -4.22 -15.91
CA THR A 72 26.28 -4.24 -14.51
C THR A 72 25.98 -5.68 -14.09
N PRO A 73 26.87 -6.36 -13.35
CA PRO A 73 26.77 -7.81 -13.13
C PRO A 73 25.67 -8.21 -12.14
N ASN A 74 25.24 -7.28 -11.27
CA ASN A 74 24.29 -7.57 -10.20
C ASN A 74 23.24 -6.46 -10.14
N GLY A 75 22.02 -6.78 -10.57
CA GLY A 75 20.87 -5.88 -10.50
C GLY A 75 19.91 -6.10 -11.65
N PHE A 76 18.83 -5.33 -11.65
CA PHE A 76 17.86 -5.31 -12.73
C PHE A 76 17.62 -3.91 -13.27
N ILE A 77 17.12 -3.85 -14.49
CA ILE A 77 16.69 -2.62 -15.15
C ILE A 77 15.19 -2.72 -15.42
N THR A 78 14.47 -1.66 -15.07
CA THR A 78 13.06 -1.54 -15.41
C THR A 78 12.89 -0.64 -16.64
N LEU A 79 11.96 -1.03 -17.51
CA LEU A 79 11.70 -0.38 -18.78
C LEU A 79 10.20 -0.29 -19.02
N ASN A 80 9.70 0.91 -19.23
CA ASN A 80 8.33 1.15 -19.66
C ASN A 80 8.07 0.52 -21.04
N ILE A 81 6.95 -0.18 -21.22
CA ILE A 81 6.45 -0.68 -22.50
C ILE A 81 5.07 -0.09 -22.76
N SER A 82 4.96 0.72 -23.81
CA SER A 82 3.66 1.18 -24.30
C SER A 82 2.85 0.02 -24.90
N PRO A 83 1.55 -0.09 -24.61
CA PRO A 83 0.66 -1.06 -25.25
C PRO A 83 0.61 -0.97 -26.78
N LEU A 84 0.93 0.20 -27.36
CA LEU A 84 1.00 0.40 -28.82
C LEU A 84 2.04 -0.53 -29.47
N TRP A 85 3.11 -0.87 -28.75
CA TRP A 85 4.10 -1.85 -29.19
C TRP A 85 3.49 -3.23 -29.38
N LEU A 86 2.60 -3.62 -28.48
CA LEU A 86 2.01 -4.96 -28.43
C LEU A 86 1.04 -5.20 -29.59
N ALA A 87 0.36 -4.15 -30.05
CA ALA A 87 -0.57 -4.22 -31.18
C ALA A 87 0.12 -4.58 -32.50
N GLN A 88 1.44 -4.42 -32.59
CA GLN A 88 2.22 -4.70 -33.81
C GLN A 88 2.99 -6.04 -33.77
N VAL A 89 2.91 -6.80 -32.67
CA VAL A 89 3.65 -8.05 -32.49
C VAL A 89 2.96 -9.24 -33.17
N ASP A 90 3.53 -9.82 -34.22
CA ASP A 90 3.05 -11.09 -34.76
C ASP A 90 3.27 -12.23 -33.74
N PRO A 91 2.23 -13.00 -33.36
CA PRO A 91 2.38 -14.13 -32.45
C PRO A 91 3.41 -15.17 -32.89
N ASN A 92 3.66 -15.29 -34.20
CA ASN A 92 4.58 -16.27 -34.78
C ASN A 92 6.03 -15.78 -34.87
N GLU A 93 6.28 -14.49 -34.63
CA GLU A 93 7.63 -13.91 -34.67
C GLU A 93 8.21 -13.74 -33.26
N PRO A 94 9.55 -13.82 -33.10
CA PRO A 94 10.19 -13.51 -31.83
C PRO A 94 9.89 -12.07 -31.41
N LEU A 95 9.69 -11.85 -30.10
CA LEU A 95 9.42 -10.51 -29.58
C LEU A 95 10.65 -9.62 -29.84
N PRO A 96 10.50 -8.41 -30.43
CA PRO A 96 11.62 -7.54 -30.74
C PRO A 96 12.52 -7.23 -29.53
N SER A 97 11.92 -7.11 -28.34
CA SER A 97 12.65 -6.90 -27.10
C SER A 97 13.53 -8.10 -26.70
N LEU A 98 13.10 -9.33 -26.98
CA LEU A 98 13.90 -10.53 -26.71
C LEU A 98 15.08 -10.62 -27.69
N VAL A 99 14.84 -10.36 -28.98
CA VAL A 99 15.89 -10.29 -30.01
C VAL A 99 16.96 -9.25 -29.62
N LEU A 100 16.53 -8.07 -29.15
CA LEU A 100 17.43 -7.03 -28.69
C LEU A 100 18.30 -7.47 -27.51
N LEU A 101 17.74 -8.21 -26.54
CA LEU A 101 18.50 -8.69 -25.39
C LEU A 101 19.55 -9.73 -25.80
N GLU A 102 19.21 -10.62 -26.74
CA GLU A 102 20.16 -11.58 -27.31
C GLU A 102 21.30 -10.87 -28.05
N GLU A 103 21.00 -9.85 -28.87
CA GLU A 103 22.01 -9.03 -29.57
C GLU A 103 22.99 -8.35 -28.60
N ILE A 104 22.47 -7.83 -27.48
CA ILE A 104 23.28 -7.13 -26.47
C ILE A 104 24.05 -8.13 -25.59
N GLY A 105 23.53 -9.35 -25.42
CA GLY A 105 24.05 -10.34 -24.48
C GLY A 105 23.66 -10.04 -23.02
N LEU A 106 22.51 -9.38 -22.79
CA LEU A 106 21.98 -9.13 -21.46
C LEU A 106 21.01 -10.25 -21.05
N SER A 107 21.12 -10.74 -19.82
CA SER A 107 20.19 -11.75 -19.32
C SER A 107 18.77 -11.17 -19.17
N ALA A 108 17.79 -11.90 -19.68
CA ALA A 108 16.37 -11.57 -19.54
C ALA A 108 15.91 -11.44 -18.07
N GLU A 109 16.52 -12.20 -17.14
CA GLU A 109 16.20 -12.13 -15.71
C GLU A 109 16.54 -10.77 -15.07
N GLN A 110 17.45 -10.03 -15.70
CA GLN A 110 17.82 -8.67 -15.29
C GLN A 110 16.84 -7.61 -15.81
N VAL A 111 15.83 -7.97 -16.59
CA VAL A 111 14.88 -7.02 -17.16
C VAL A 111 13.52 -7.14 -16.47
N VAL A 112 12.95 -5.98 -16.14
CA VAL A 112 11.56 -5.86 -15.71
C VAL A 112 10.84 -4.95 -16.71
N PHE A 113 9.77 -5.42 -17.33
CA PHE A 113 8.93 -4.56 -18.16
C PHE A 113 7.77 -3.99 -17.36
N GLU A 114 7.63 -2.68 -17.40
CA GLU A 114 6.54 -1.93 -16.77
C GLU A 114 5.46 -1.68 -17.80
N ILE A 115 4.25 -2.13 -17.50
CA ILE A 115 3.11 -2.05 -18.40
C ILE A 115 2.12 -1.05 -17.82
N THR A 116 1.83 0.00 -18.58
CA THR A 116 0.90 1.06 -18.20
C THR A 116 -0.33 1.02 -19.10
N GLY A 117 -1.52 1.15 -18.52
CA GLY A 117 -2.77 1.47 -19.22
C GLY A 117 -3.23 0.46 -20.27
N LEU A 118 -4.11 -0.47 -19.91
CA LEU A 118 -4.83 -1.28 -20.89
C LEU A 118 -5.83 -0.45 -21.71
N GLN A 119 -5.41 -0.03 -22.91
CA GLN A 119 -6.33 0.25 -24.00
C GLN A 119 -6.02 -0.72 -25.14
N GLY A 120 -6.66 -1.90 -25.15
CA GLY A 120 -6.40 -2.89 -26.19
C GLY A 120 -6.88 -4.31 -25.88
N ASP A 121 -6.37 -5.25 -26.67
CA ASP A 121 -6.67 -6.68 -26.61
C ASP A 121 -5.89 -7.35 -25.46
N LEU A 122 -6.59 -7.59 -24.35
CA LEU A 122 -6.04 -8.18 -23.14
C LEU A 122 -5.46 -9.59 -23.39
N GLU A 123 -6.03 -10.39 -24.30
CA GLU A 123 -5.53 -11.73 -24.60
C GLU A 123 -4.17 -11.66 -25.30
N ARG A 124 -3.99 -10.69 -26.20
CA ARG A 124 -2.69 -10.48 -26.86
C ARG A 124 -1.63 -10.02 -25.87
N LEU A 125 -1.98 -9.11 -24.95
CA LEU A 125 -1.04 -8.70 -23.90
C LEU A 125 -0.67 -9.88 -23.01
N ARG A 126 -1.65 -10.68 -22.59
CA ARG A 126 -1.42 -11.87 -21.77
C ARG A 126 -0.46 -12.85 -22.45
N GLU A 127 -0.61 -13.06 -23.75
CA GLU A 127 0.31 -13.89 -24.54
C GLU A 127 1.73 -13.31 -24.58
N VAL A 128 1.88 -12.01 -24.79
CA VAL A 128 3.20 -11.36 -24.77
C VAL A 128 3.84 -11.46 -23.38
N VAL A 129 3.10 -11.22 -22.31
CA VAL A 129 3.58 -11.36 -20.93
C VAL A 129 3.98 -12.80 -20.63
N ARG A 130 3.20 -13.79 -21.07
CA ARG A 130 3.55 -15.21 -20.95
C ARG A 130 4.91 -15.49 -21.59
N ARG A 131 5.10 -15.05 -22.83
CA ARG A 131 6.36 -15.23 -23.57
C ARG A 131 7.55 -14.54 -22.89
N TYR A 132 7.37 -13.32 -22.37
CA TYR A 132 8.40 -12.65 -21.58
C TYR A 132 8.80 -13.44 -20.34
N ARG A 133 7.82 -13.94 -19.59
CA ARG A 133 8.07 -14.74 -18.38
C ARG A 133 8.75 -16.06 -18.69
N GLU A 134 8.40 -16.72 -19.79
CA GLU A 134 9.06 -17.94 -20.25
C GLU A 134 10.54 -17.72 -20.60
N SER A 135 10.91 -16.50 -21.00
CA SER A 135 12.32 -16.11 -21.20
C SER A 135 13.01 -15.65 -19.91
N GLY A 136 12.30 -15.56 -18.77
CA GLY A 136 12.85 -15.09 -17.49
C GLY A 136 12.65 -13.60 -17.21
N ILE A 137 12.05 -12.83 -18.14
CA ILE A 137 11.72 -11.43 -17.90
C ILE A 137 10.62 -11.33 -16.87
N ARG A 138 10.78 -10.40 -15.93
CA ARG A 138 9.74 -10.07 -14.93
C ARG A 138 8.86 -8.94 -15.44
N VAL A 139 7.63 -8.87 -14.95
CA VAL A 139 6.64 -7.88 -15.38
C VAL A 139 6.12 -7.10 -14.19
N ALA A 140 6.03 -5.79 -14.36
CA ALA A 140 5.40 -4.86 -13.44
C ALA A 140 4.15 -4.25 -14.08
N VAL A 141 3.10 -4.05 -13.28
CA VAL A 141 1.98 -3.17 -13.67
C VAL A 141 2.22 -1.82 -13.03
N ASP A 142 2.23 -0.78 -13.88
CA ASP A 142 2.46 0.60 -13.49
C ASP A 142 1.17 1.31 -13.07
N ASP A 143 1.29 2.46 -12.40
CA ASP A 143 0.16 3.28 -11.93
C ASP A 143 -0.87 2.52 -11.06
N PHE A 144 -0.41 1.52 -10.30
CA PHE A 144 -1.28 0.67 -9.50
C PHE A 144 -2.00 1.49 -8.43
N GLY A 145 -3.31 1.55 -8.58
CA GLY A 145 -4.24 2.26 -7.70
C GLY A 145 -5.05 3.33 -8.42
N THR A 146 -4.67 3.67 -9.66
CA THR A 146 -5.37 4.63 -10.50
C THR A 146 -5.95 3.95 -11.75
N GLY A 147 -7.12 4.41 -12.21
CA GLY A 147 -7.76 3.90 -13.44
C GLY A 147 -8.78 2.76 -13.27
N TYR A 148 -9.64 2.59 -14.28
CA TYR A 148 -10.85 1.73 -14.23
C TYR A 148 -10.58 0.23 -14.39
N SER A 149 -9.43 -0.19 -14.94
CA SER A 149 -9.17 -1.58 -15.33
C SER A 149 -8.09 -2.29 -14.52
N MET A 150 -7.57 -1.68 -13.44
CA MET A 150 -6.39 -2.18 -12.71
C MET A 150 -6.56 -3.62 -12.17
N LEU A 151 -7.70 -3.94 -11.55
CA LEU A 151 -7.98 -5.29 -11.03
C LEU A 151 -7.95 -6.35 -12.13
N ASP A 152 -8.56 -6.04 -13.28
CA ASP A 152 -8.59 -6.95 -14.42
C ASP A 152 -7.17 -7.21 -14.96
N GLN A 153 -6.28 -6.20 -14.95
CA GLN A 153 -4.89 -6.40 -15.38
C GLN A 153 -4.11 -7.26 -14.40
N VAL A 154 -4.24 -7.03 -13.09
CA VAL A 154 -3.54 -7.84 -12.08
C VAL A 154 -3.96 -9.30 -12.18
N ILE A 155 -5.26 -9.56 -12.34
CA ILE A 155 -5.79 -10.93 -12.49
C ILE A 155 -5.31 -11.57 -13.80
N ALA A 156 -5.38 -10.84 -14.91
CA ALA A 156 -5.09 -11.40 -16.22
C ALA A 156 -3.59 -11.62 -16.48
N LEU A 157 -2.74 -10.73 -15.96
CA LEU A 157 -1.30 -10.75 -16.21
C LEU A 157 -0.53 -11.50 -15.11
N ALA A 158 -1.08 -11.57 -13.90
CA ALA A 158 -0.42 -12.10 -12.70
C ALA A 158 1.03 -11.61 -12.57
N PRO A 159 1.24 -10.27 -12.50
CA PRO A 159 2.56 -9.66 -12.60
C PRO A 159 3.45 -10.00 -11.39
N ASP A 160 4.76 -9.86 -11.57
CA ASP A 160 5.73 -10.02 -10.48
C ASP A 160 5.74 -8.79 -9.55
N PHE A 161 5.47 -7.61 -10.13
CA PHE A 161 5.49 -6.33 -9.43
C PHE A 161 4.23 -5.50 -9.65
N LEU A 162 3.84 -4.75 -8.62
CA LEU A 162 2.85 -3.68 -8.69
C LEU A 162 3.52 -2.38 -8.26
N LYS A 163 3.53 -1.39 -9.15
CA LYS A 163 4.14 -0.08 -8.86
C LYS A 163 3.09 0.83 -8.25
N LEU A 164 3.24 1.13 -6.96
CA LEU A 164 2.33 2.01 -6.23
C LEU A 164 2.53 3.44 -6.71
N ASP A 165 1.45 4.02 -7.26
CA ASP A 165 1.44 5.37 -7.81
C ASP A 165 1.83 6.44 -6.78
N ILE A 166 2.58 7.44 -7.27
CA ILE A 166 3.09 8.58 -6.51
C ILE A 166 1.94 9.36 -5.87
N GLN A 167 0.87 9.64 -6.61
CA GLN A 167 -0.23 10.46 -6.10
C GLN A 167 -0.96 9.77 -4.96
N LEU A 168 -1.17 8.47 -5.05
CA LEU A 168 -1.78 7.68 -3.98
C LEU A 168 -0.91 7.61 -2.73
N LEU A 169 0.40 7.39 -2.90
CA LEU A 169 1.34 7.43 -1.77
C LEU A 169 1.30 8.80 -1.09
N HIS A 170 1.40 9.89 -1.87
CA HIS A 170 1.38 11.26 -1.37
C HIS A 170 0.04 11.63 -0.72
N GLN A 171 -1.09 11.13 -1.24
CA GLN A 171 -2.40 11.34 -0.61
C GLN A 171 -2.52 10.58 0.70
N ALA A 172 -2.00 9.35 0.77
CA ALA A 172 -2.03 8.52 1.95
C ALA A 172 -1.17 9.07 3.10
N THR A 173 -0.11 9.82 2.80
CA THR A 173 0.81 10.41 3.80
C THR A 173 0.34 11.78 4.33
N ARG A 174 -0.64 12.43 3.69
CA ARG A 174 -1.19 13.74 4.10
C ARG A 174 -2.13 13.72 5.32
N GLY A 175 -2.13 12.63 6.10
CA GLY A 175 -2.95 12.51 7.31
C GLY A 175 -4.45 12.21 7.06
N ASN A 176 -4.91 12.11 5.81
CA ASN A 176 -6.25 11.62 5.52
C ASN A 176 -6.29 10.09 5.67
N SER A 177 -6.83 9.64 6.81
CA SER A 177 -6.96 8.22 7.14
C SER A 177 -7.67 7.38 6.07
N ASN A 178 -8.60 7.94 5.30
CA ASN A 178 -9.28 7.21 4.22
C ASN A 178 -8.30 6.75 3.15
N SER A 179 -7.43 7.66 2.68
CA SER A 179 -6.47 7.38 1.61
C SER A 179 -5.43 6.36 2.09
N SER A 180 -4.99 6.48 3.35
CA SER A 180 -4.06 5.52 3.96
C SER A 180 -4.64 4.11 4.03
N ASP A 181 -5.87 3.95 4.53
CA ASP A 181 -6.52 2.64 4.67
C ASP A 181 -6.84 2.01 3.31
N PHE A 182 -7.19 2.83 2.31
CA PHE A 182 -7.41 2.37 0.93
C PHE A 182 -6.12 1.81 0.33
N VAL A 183 -5.02 2.56 0.39
CA VAL A 183 -3.73 2.11 -0.18
C VAL A 183 -3.19 0.87 0.57
N LYS A 184 -3.37 0.79 1.89
CA LYS A 184 -3.06 -0.43 2.66
C LYS A 184 -3.89 -1.64 2.23
N SER A 185 -5.14 -1.42 1.85
CA SER A 185 -6.00 -2.50 1.33
C SER A 185 -5.52 -2.98 -0.05
N LEU A 186 -5.09 -2.06 -0.92
CA LEU A 186 -4.45 -2.41 -2.19
C LEU A 186 -3.13 -3.19 -1.97
N ALA A 187 -2.35 -2.79 -0.96
CA ALA A 187 -1.13 -3.50 -0.61
C ALA A 187 -1.40 -4.94 -0.13
N LEU A 188 -2.44 -5.12 0.69
CA LEU A 188 -2.88 -6.47 1.09
C LEU A 188 -3.31 -7.31 -0.11
N MET A 189 -3.97 -6.71 -1.10
CA MET A 189 -4.31 -7.41 -2.34
C MET A 189 -3.06 -7.86 -3.10
N ALA A 190 -2.05 -6.99 -3.22
CA ALA A 190 -0.77 -7.35 -3.84
C ALA A 190 -0.15 -8.58 -3.16
N GLU A 191 -0.10 -8.59 -1.83
CA GLU A 191 0.39 -9.71 -1.03
C GLU A 191 -0.40 -11.00 -1.32
N LYS A 192 -1.73 -10.94 -1.37
CA LYS A 192 -2.59 -12.10 -1.64
C LYS A 192 -2.46 -12.62 -3.08
N SER A 193 -2.15 -11.74 -4.02
CA SER A 193 -1.90 -12.10 -5.43
C SER A 193 -0.48 -12.63 -5.65
N GLY A 194 0.39 -12.60 -4.63
CA GLY A 194 1.79 -13.01 -4.74
C GLY A 194 2.67 -12.00 -5.48
N CYS A 195 2.21 -10.76 -5.63
CA CYS A 195 2.94 -9.68 -6.26
C CYS A 195 3.78 -8.92 -5.22
N TRP A 196 4.99 -8.50 -5.61
CA TRP A 196 5.77 -7.57 -4.82
C TRP A 196 5.36 -6.12 -5.11
N ILE A 197 5.45 -5.24 -4.12
CA ILE A 197 5.19 -3.81 -4.32
C ILE A 197 6.49 -3.06 -4.60
N MET A 198 6.47 -2.19 -5.60
CA MET A 198 7.48 -1.17 -5.86
C MET A 198 6.84 0.19 -5.56
N ALA A 199 7.32 0.95 -4.58
CA ALA A 199 6.72 2.25 -4.24
C ALA A 199 7.52 3.41 -4.82
N GLU A 200 6.85 4.30 -5.55
CA GLU A 200 7.47 5.44 -6.21
C GLU A 200 7.18 6.76 -5.51
N GLY A 201 7.96 7.80 -5.82
CA GLY A 201 7.73 9.13 -5.27
C GLY A 201 8.13 9.28 -3.80
N ILE A 202 9.10 8.49 -3.33
CA ILE A 202 9.64 8.64 -1.98
C ILE A 202 10.48 9.92 -1.90
N GLU A 203 9.91 10.94 -1.29
CA GLU A 203 10.52 12.27 -1.14
C GLU A 203 10.78 12.63 0.33
N THR A 204 10.00 12.06 1.26
CA THR A 204 10.13 12.30 2.69
C THR A 204 10.25 11.01 3.48
N GLU A 205 10.62 11.12 4.76
CA GLU A 205 10.68 9.99 5.69
C GLU A 205 9.29 9.36 5.90
N GLU A 206 8.22 10.18 5.95
CA GLU A 206 6.84 9.71 6.05
C GLU A 206 6.41 8.89 4.83
N HIS A 207 6.84 9.29 3.63
CA HIS A 207 6.61 8.51 2.40
C HIS A 207 7.25 7.13 2.50
N LEU A 208 8.50 7.07 2.98
CA LEU A 208 9.20 5.80 3.18
C LEU A 208 8.52 4.93 4.24
N HIS A 209 8.16 5.50 5.40
CA HIS A 209 7.47 4.76 6.46
C HIS A 209 6.16 4.16 5.96
N PHE A 210 5.40 4.93 5.18
CA PHE A 210 4.14 4.46 4.62
C PHE A 210 4.36 3.37 3.55
N ALA A 211 5.39 3.49 2.70
CA ALA A 211 5.76 2.44 1.76
C ALA A 211 6.17 1.12 2.46
N LEU A 212 6.93 1.22 3.56
CA LEU A 212 7.29 0.07 4.40
C LEU A 212 6.05 -0.55 5.06
N ASP A 213 5.09 0.26 5.52
CA ASP A 213 3.81 -0.22 6.05
C ASP A 213 2.96 -0.96 5.02
N CYS A 214 3.11 -0.60 3.74
CA CYS A 214 2.48 -1.30 2.63
C CYS A 214 3.26 -2.57 2.23
N GLY A 215 4.38 -2.90 2.88
CA GLY A 215 5.18 -4.07 2.51
C GLY A 215 5.95 -3.90 1.20
N ALA A 216 6.29 -2.67 0.81
CA ALA A 216 7.09 -2.41 -0.39
C ALA A 216 8.42 -3.18 -0.35
N ARG A 217 8.67 -3.95 -1.40
CA ARG A 217 9.94 -4.68 -1.60
C ARG A 217 11.02 -3.76 -2.16
N TYR A 218 10.63 -2.87 -3.06
CA TYR A 218 11.49 -1.86 -3.62
C TYR A 218 10.88 -0.47 -3.47
N VAL A 219 11.75 0.54 -3.34
CA VAL A 219 11.33 1.93 -3.28
C VAL A 219 12.18 2.82 -4.19
N GLN A 220 11.58 3.88 -4.71
CA GLN A 220 12.20 4.83 -5.63
C GLN A 220 11.73 6.25 -5.34
N GLY A 221 12.65 7.21 -5.40
CA GLY A 221 12.30 8.62 -5.25
C GLY A 221 13.50 9.52 -4.93
N PHE A 222 13.25 10.83 -4.91
CA PHE A 222 14.30 11.84 -4.74
C PHE A 222 14.99 11.79 -3.37
N LEU A 223 14.41 11.12 -2.37
CA LEU A 223 15.06 10.87 -1.10
C LEU A 223 16.34 10.02 -1.24
N PHE A 224 16.41 9.17 -2.27
CA PHE A 224 17.55 8.28 -2.53
C PHE A 224 18.35 8.67 -3.77
N GLY A 225 17.72 9.33 -4.74
CA GLY A 225 18.41 9.87 -5.91
C GLY A 225 17.45 10.28 -7.02
N ALA A 226 17.75 11.41 -7.66
CA ALA A 226 17.16 11.75 -8.94
C ALA A 226 17.78 10.88 -10.06
N ALA A 227 17.08 10.80 -11.19
CA ALA A 227 17.61 10.12 -12.37
C ALA A 227 18.91 10.79 -12.85
N ALA A 228 19.93 9.99 -13.16
CA ALA A 228 21.22 10.48 -13.63
C ALA A 228 21.78 9.61 -14.76
N GLU A 229 22.74 10.12 -15.54
CA GLU A 229 23.37 9.35 -16.61
C GLU A 229 24.21 8.18 -16.09
N ASN A 230 24.85 8.36 -14.92
CA ASN A 230 25.79 7.39 -14.36
C ASN A 230 25.14 6.57 -13.26
N PHE A 231 25.48 5.29 -13.20
CA PHE A 231 25.12 4.44 -12.08
C PHE A 231 25.87 4.87 -10.81
N LEU A 232 25.21 4.67 -9.68
CA LEU A 232 25.77 4.87 -8.36
C LEU A 232 26.35 3.54 -7.84
N PRO A 233 27.32 3.58 -6.92
CA PRO A 233 27.69 2.39 -6.16
C PRO A 233 26.48 1.76 -5.48
N ALA A 234 26.40 0.42 -5.46
CA ALA A 234 25.23 -0.30 -4.93
C ALA A 234 24.89 0.04 -3.47
N ASP A 235 25.89 0.46 -2.68
CA ASP A 235 25.78 0.85 -1.29
C ASP A 235 25.67 2.37 -1.05
N ALA A 236 25.65 3.18 -2.12
CA ALA A 236 25.71 4.65 -2.04
C ALA A 236 24.64 5.26 -1.12
N VAL A 237 23.44 4.69 -1.10
CA VAL A 237 22.30 5.17 -0.30
C VAL A 237 22.08 4.35 0.97
N GLN A 238 22.83 3.27 1.18
CA GLN A 238 22.63 2.32 2.29
C GLN A 238 22.72 2.98 3.67
N PRO A 239 23.68 3.89 3.95
CA PRO A 239 23.75 4.56 5.25
C PRO A 239 22.52 5.44 5.53
N VAL A 240 22.04 6.16 4.51
CA VAL A 240 20.83 7.00 4.63
C VAL A 240 19.61 6.13 4.86
N PHE A 241 19.45 5.04 4.08
CA PHE A 241 18.34 4.12 4.22
C PHE A 241 18.30 3.45 5.59
N SER A 242 19.45 2.95 6.10
CA SER A 242 19.52 2.32 7.43
C SER A 242 19.04 3.26 8.53
N ARG A 243 19.50 4.52 8.54
CA ARG A 243 19.07 5.50 9.54
C ARG A 243 17.56 5.74 9.51
N LEU A 244 16.98 5.91 8.33
CA LEU A 244 15.53 6.10 8.18
C LEU A 244 14.75 4.85 8.61
N ARG A 245 15.28 3.65 8.33
CA ARG A 245 14.68 2.39 8.80
C ARG A 245 14.75 2.25 10.32
N ASP A 246 15.80 2.74 10.97
CA ASP A 246 15.88 2.74 12.44
C ASP A 246 14.79 3.65 13.03
N HIS A 247 14.59 4.85 12.47
CA HIS A 247 13.48 5.73 12.86
C HIS A 247 12.11 5.08 12.63
N TYR A 248 11.92 4.35 11.53
CA TYR A 248 10.70 3.57 11.27
C TYR A 248 10.42 2.57 12.40
N VAL A 249 11.44 1.83 12.83
CA VAL A 249 11.31 0.85 13.93
C VAL A 249 10.95 1.56 15.24
N GLU A 250 11.61 2.67 15.56
CA GLU A 250 11.29 3.48 16.75
C GLU A 250 9.84 3.98 16.72
N ALA A 251 9.39 4.51 15.58
CA ALA A 251 8.01 4.95 15.40
C ALA A 251 7.01 3.79 15.60
N LYS A 252 7.32 2.59 15.10
CA LYS A 252 6.48 1.39 15.30
C LYS A 252 6.46 0.90 16.74
N LEU A 253 7.58 0.98 17.45
CA LEU A 253 7.64 0.66 18.88
C LEU A 253 6.81 1.65 19.71
N ALA A 254 6.85 2.94 19.37
CA ALA A 254 6.00 3.95 20.01
C ALA A 254 4.51 3.67 19.75
N GLU A 255 4.12 3.35 18.51
CA GLU A 255 2.74 2.97 18.15
C GLU A 255 2.27 1.73 18.97
N ARG A 256 3.12 0.70 19.08
CA ARG A 256 2.81 -0.50 19.88
C ARG A 256 2.68 -0.21 21.37
N THR A 257 3.52 0.69 21.91
CA THR A 257 3.45 1.09 23.31
C THR A 257 2.12 1.78 23.62
N ARG A 258 1.68 2.73 22.77
CA ARG A 258 0.37 3.39 22.92
C ARG A 258 -0.79 2.40 22.91
N LEU A 259 -0.73 1.37 22.04
CA LEU A 259 -1.74 0.31 22.02
C LEU A 259 -1.77 -0.54 23.31
N LEU A 260 -0.63 -0.73 23.97
CA LEU A 260 -0.56 -1.42 25.26
C LEU A 260 -1.17 -0.56 26.40
N GLU A 261 -0.92 0.74 26.38
CA GLU A 261 -1.53 1.70 27.31
C GLU A 261 -3.05 1.73 27.13
N LEU A 262 -3.53 1.78 25.89
CA LEU A 262 -4.96 1.70 25.57
C LEU A 262 -5.59 0.39 26.10
N ARG A 263 -4.93 -0.75 25.90
CA ARG A 263 -5.42 -2.04 26.42
C ARG A 263 -5.50 -2.06 27.94
N THR A 264 -4.53 -1.45 28.62
CA THR A 264 -4.52 -1.33 30.08
C THR A 264 -5.68 -0.45 30.56
N SER A 265 -5.91 0.67 29.88
CA SER A 265 -7.03 1.57 30.16
C SER A 265 -8.39 0.88 29.93
N LEU A 266 -8.53 0.14 28.83
CA LEU A 266 -9.72 -0.67 28.53
C LEU A 266 -9.97 -1.74 29.59
N ALA A 267 -8.94 -2.44 30.06
CA ALA A 267 -9.11 -3.45 31.12
C ALA A 267 -9.68 -2.83 32.40
N SER A 268 -9.21 -1.63 32.77
CA SER A 268 -9.77 -0.86 33.88
C SER A 268 -11.24 -0.48 33.63
N LEU A 269 -11.56 0.04 32.44
CA LEU A 269 -12.93 0.38 32.06
C LEU A 269 -13.86 -0.84 32.13
N PHE A 270 -13.46 -1.96 31.54
CA PHE A 270 -14.25 -3.19 31.56
C PHE A 270 -14.50 -3.68 33.00
N ALA A 271 -13.50 -3.60 33.89
CA ALA A 271 -13.69 -3.94 35.30
C ALA A 271 -14.66 -3.00 36.03
N GLN A 272 -14.72 -1.71 35.65
CA GLN A 272 -15.73 -0.78 36.16
C GLN A 272 -17.14 -1.11 35.63
N LEU A 273 -17.27 -1.32 34.32
CA LEU A 273 -18.53 -1.64 33.67
C LEU A 273 -19.12 -2.98 34.16
N ARG A 274 -18.28 -4.01 34.31
CA ARG A 274 -18.70 -5.31 34.87
C ARG A 274 -19.26 -5.17 36.28
N ARG A 275 -18.56 -4.46 37.17
CA ARG A 275 -19.04 -4.21 38.54
C ARG A 275 -20.34 -3.41 38.58
N TRP A 276 -20.57 -2.55 37.58
CA TRP A 276 -21.82 -1.81 37.44
C TRP A 276 -22.96 -2.73 36.96
N LEU A 277 -22.71 -3.58 35.96
CA LEU A 277 -23.68 -4.56 35.46
C LEU A 277 -24.12 -5.56 36.53
N GLU A 278 -23.17 -6.10 37.31
CA GLU A 278 -23.44 -7.03 38.42
C GLU A 278 -24.36 -6.43 39.50
N LYS A 279 -24.38 -5.09 39.64
CA LYS A 279 -25.23 -4.37 40.59
C LYS A 279 -26.63 -4.07 40.04
N GLY A 280 -26.93 -4.36 38.78
CA GLY A 280 -28.19 -4.00 38.13
C GLY A 280 -28.48 -2.49 38.16
N ALA A 281 -27.43 -1.68 38.22
CA ALA A 281 -27.54 -0.25 38.44
C ALA A 281 -28.05 0.46 37.17
N LYS A 282 -28.82 1.55 37.34
CA LYS A 282 -29.28 2.36 36.20
C LYS A 282 -28.09 3.08 35.54
N PRO A 283 -28.15 3.45 34.25
CA PRO A 283 -27.04 4.15 33.56
C PRO A 283 -26.62 5.46 34.22
N ASN A 284 -27.55 6.19 34.84
CA ASN A 284 -27.26 7.41 35.59
C ASN A 284 -26.36 7.18 36.83
N ALA A 285 -26.16 5.92 37.24
CA ALA A 285 -25.27 5.55 38.33
C ALA A 285 -23.83 5.27 37.86
N LEU A 286 -23.57 5.25 36.54
CA LEU A 286 -22.20 5.24 36.03
C LEU A 286 -21.58 6.62 36.22
N PRO A 287 -20.33 6.70 36.72
CA PRO A 287 -19.62 7.97 36.75
C PRO A 287 -19.41 8.51 35.33
N ALA A 288 -19.14 9.81 35.22
CA ALA A 288 -18.70 10.38 33.96
C ALA A 288 -17.40 9.69 33.52
N PRO A 289 -17.26 9.27 32.25
CA PRO A 289 -16.08 8.56 31.76
C PRO A 289 -14.92 9.51 31.46
N THR A 290 -14.63 10.46 32.35
CA THR A 290 -13.59 11.48 32.14
C THR A 290 -12.19 10.89 32.03
N GLU A 291 -11.96 9.73 32.64
CA GLU A 291 -10.71 8.95 32.52
C GLU A 291 -10.58 8.25 31.15
N TYR A 292 -11.66 8.18 30.38
CA TYR A 292 -11.75 7.48 29.10
C TYR A 292 -12.30 8.42 28.01
N PRO A 293 -11.57 9.48 27.64
CA PRO A 293 -12.06 10.49 26.71
C PRO A 293 -12.38 9.93 25.32
N TRP A 294 -11.74 8.82 24.95
CA TRP A 294 -11.95 8.07 23.72
C TRP A 294 -13.20 7.16 23.74
N LEU A 295 -13.91 7.03 24.85
CA LEU A 295 -15.10 6.18 24.92
C LEU A 295 -16.26 6.80 24.13
N LEU A 296 -16.68 6.14 23.05
CA LEU A 296 -17.89 6.54 22.31
C LEU A 296 -19.14 5.97 22.95
N ARG A 297 -19.16 4.64 23.08
CA ARG A 297 -20.31 3.89 23.59
C ARG A 297 -19.91 2.53 24.11
N PHE A 298 -20.80 1.92 24.89
CA PHE A 298 -20.71 0.49 25.21
C PHE A 298 -22.10 -0.16 25.13
N PHE A 299 -22.13 -1.46 24.92
CA PHE A 299 -23.36 -2.26 24.78
C PHE A 299 -23.10 -3.75 25.04
N LEU A 300 -24.16 -4.52 25.23
CA LEU A 300 -24.13 -5.95 25.51
C LEU A 300 -24.70 -6.76 24.36
N CYS A 301 -24.05 -7.87 24.07
CA CYS A 301 -24.57 -8.94 23.23
C CYS A 301 -24.70 -10.24 24.03
N ASP A 302 -25.56 -11.15 23.58
CA ASP A 302 -25.48 -12.55 23.95
C ASP A 302 -24.23 -13.23 23.34
N ALA A 303 -23.98 -14.47 23.75
CA ALA A 303 -22.85 -15.27 23.24
C ALA A 303 -22.90 -15.55 21.72
N TYR A 304 -24.04 -15.29 21.06
CA TYR A 304 -24.24 -15.47 19.61
C TYR A 304 -24.22 -14.14 18.84
N GLY A 305 -23.97 -13.03 19.51
CA GLY A 305 -23.82 -11.70 18.92
C GLY A 305 -25.11 -10.91 18.77
N THR A 306 -26.22 -11.37 19.33
CA THR A 306 -27.47 -10.59 19.36
C THR A 306 -27.35 -9.51 20.42
N GLN A 307 -27.55 -8.26 20.05
CA GLN A 307 -27.49 -7.14 20.98
C GLN A 307 -28.71 -7.13 21.91
N ILE A 308 -28.45 -7.22 23.21
CA ILE A 308 -29.46 -7.36 24.28
C ILE A 308 -29.58 -6.11 25.17
N SER A 309 -28.73 -5.11 24.98
CA SER A 309 -28.85 -3.80 25.64
C SER A 309 -28.94 -2.66 24.63
N PRO A 310 -29.52 -1.50 25.03
CA PRO A 310 -29.28 -0.25 24.32
C PRO A 310 -27.77 0.05 24.21
N ASN A 311 -27.41 0.93 23.28
CA ASN A 311 -26.13 1.60 23.33
C ASN A 311 -26.16 2.63 24.47
N TYR A 312 -25.11 2.66 25.27
CA TYR A 312 -24.91 3.67 26.30
C TYR A 312 -23.84 4.66 25.83
N GLU A 313 -24.23 5.91 25.64
CA GLU A 313 -23.38 6.98 25.10
C GLU A 313 -23.26 8.13 26.10
N TRP A 314 -22.08 8.74 26.20
CA TRP A 314 -21.88 9.91 27.07
C TRP A 314 -22.07 11.21 26.27
N THR A 315 -23.03 12.05 26.66
CA THR A 315 -23.32 13.30 25.94
C THR A 315 -22.45 14.49 26.36
N GLY A 316 -21.45 14.27 27.22
CA GLY A 316 -20.69 15.34 27.90
C GLY A 316 -21.23 15.69 29.29
N GLU A 317 -22.54 15.53 29.51
CA GLU A 317 -23.20 15.86 30.78
C GLU A 317 -23.82 14.63 31.48
N ARG A 318 -24.34 13.68 30.70
CA ARG A 318 -25.03 12.49 31.21
C ARG A 318 -24.91 11.30 30.26
N TRP A 319 -25.17 10.11 30.78
CA TRP A 319 -25.37 8.91 29.99
C TRP A 319 -26.73 8.94 29.30
N GLN A 320 -26.74 8.69 27.99
CA GLN A 320 -27.92 8.52 27.15
C GLN A 320 -28.02 7.07 26.69
N GLN A 321 -29.26 6.59 26.58
CA GLN A 321 -29.56 5.25 26.04
C GLN A 321 -30.11 5.38 24.62
N ASP A 322 -29.59 4.58 23.71
CA ASP A 322 -30.07 4.44 22.35
C ASP A 322 -30.47 2.98 22.06
N PRO A 323 -31.78 2.66 22.03
CA PRO A 323 -32.27 1.29 21.85
C PRO A 323 -32.35 0.84 20.39
N ARG A 324 -31.95 1.68 19.41
CA ARG A 324 -32.16 1.40 17.96
C ARG A 324 -31.56 0.08 17.46
N TYR A 325 -30.54 -0.45 18.14
CA TYR A 325 -29.82 -1.66 17.73
C TYR A 325 -30.19 -2.90 18.56
N LEU A 326 -31.20 -2.83 19.42
CA LEU A 326 -31.70 -4.01 20.11
C LEU A 326 -32.13 -5.08 19.09
N ASP A 327 -31.85 -6.33 19.41
CA ASP A 327 -32.11 -7.52 18.58
C ASP A 327 -31.31 -7.60 17.27
N HIS A 328 -30.42 -6.63 16.99
CA HIS A 328 -29.48 -6.74 15.87
C HIS A 328 -28.43 -7.80 16.19
N ASN A 329 -28.08 -8.63 15.21
CA ASN A 329 -27.01 -9.61 15.36
C ASN A 329 -25.73 -9.15 14.66
N TRP A 330 -24.62 -9.18 15.39
CA TRP A 330 -23.31 -8.68 14.95
C TRP A 330 -22.29 -9.79 14.61
N SER A 331 -22.71 -11.06 14.63
CA SER A 331 -21.82 -12.21 14.37
C SER A 331 -21.14 -12.18 12.99
N TRP A 332 -21.73 -11.52 12.01
CA TRP A 332 -21.16 -11.38 10.67
C TRP A 332 -19.94 -10.45 10.60
N ARG A 333 -19.68 -9.65 11.65
CA ARG A 333 -18.50 -8.78 11.67
C ARG A 333 -17.22 -9.62 11.83
N PRO A 334 -16.17 -9.42 10.99
CA PRO A 334 -15.00 -10.30 10.96
C PRO A 334 -14.26 -10.45 12.29
N TYR A 335 -14.27 -9.43 13.14
CA TYR A 335 -13.61 -9.45 14.44
C TYR A 335 -14.42 -10.17 15.53
N PHE A 336 -15.71 -10.43 15.31
CA PHE A 336 -16.58 -11.03 16.32
C PHE A 336 -16.11 -12.44 16.73
N TYR A 337 -15.75 -13.27 15.75
CA TYR A 337 -15.23 -14.62 16.02
C TYR A 337 -13.87 -14.62 16.71
N ARG A 338 -13.04 -13.59 16.49
CA ARG A 338 -11.77 -13.43 17.22
C ARG A 338 -12.03 -13.16 18.69
N ILE A 339 -13.04 -12.33 18.97
CA ILE A 339 -13.49 -12.06 20.34
C ILE A 339 -13.98 -13.35 21.01
N LEU A 340 -14.80 -14.14 20.30
CA LEU A 340 -15.29 -15.45 20.78
C LEU A 340 -14.16 -16.45 21.08
N ALA A 341 -13.19 -16.60 20.18
CA ALA A 341 -12.18 -17.66 20.26
C ALA A 341 -11.15 -17.46 21.39
N GLU A 342 -10.85 -16.23 21.77
CA GLU A 342 -9.87 -15.88 22.80
C GLU A 342 -10.51 -15.76 24.21
N SER A 343 -11.74 -16.27 24.39
CA SER A 343 -12.45 -16.30 25.67
C SER A 343 -11.94 -17.44 26.58
N GLY A 344 -11.02 -17.10 27.47
CA GLY A 344 -10.48 -17.98 28.53
C GLY A 344 -10.05 -17.18 29.76
N GLU A 345 -9.71 -17.84 30.88
CA GLU A 345 -9.48 -17.24 32.22
C GLU A 345 -8.47 -16.08 32.27
N ASP A 346 -7.64 -15.90 31.25
CA ASP A 346 -6.85 -14.69 31.00
C ASP A 346 -7.52 -13.80 29.94
N SER A 347 -8.70 -13.25 30.25
CA SER A 347 -9.53 -12.50 29.30
C SER A 347 -8.82 -11.22 28.80
N ARG A 348 -8.04 -11.35 27.72
CA ARG A 348 -7.34 -10.22 27.10
C ARG A 348 -8.37 -9.31 26.44
N VAL A 349 -8.16 -8.01 26.58
CA VAL A 349 -8.89 -6.98 25.83
C VAL A 349 -8.57 -7.14 24.34
N ILE A 350 -9.57 -7.56 23.56
CA ILE A 350 -9.42 -7.78 22.11
C ILE A 350 -9.88 -6.54 21.38
N LEU A 351 -9.03 -6.02 20.49
CA LEU A 351 -9.29 -4.85 19.66
C LEU A 351 -9.55 -5.27 18.22
N SER A 352 -10.62 -4.73 17.62
CA SER A 352 -10.85 -4.82 16.18
C SER A 352 -9.77 -4.06 15.39
N SER A 353 -9.72 -4.26 14.08
CA SER A 353 -9.10 -3.27 13.19
C SER A 353 -9.89 -1.97 13.24
N ARG A 354 -9.26 -0.87 12.81
CA ARG A 354 -9.94 0.40 12.57
C ARG A 354 -11.04 0.21 11.51
N TYR A 355 -12.21 0.82 11.71
CA TYR A 355 -13.29 0.85 10.73
C TYR A 355 -14.12 2.13 10.88
N ARG A 356 -15.05 2.38 9.93
CA ARG A 356 -16.01 3.48 10.00
C ARG A 356 -17.35 2.98 10.55
N ASP A 357 -17.85 3.63 11.60
CA ASP A 357 -19.19 3.35 12.13
C ASP A 357 -20.24 3.57 11.05
N ALA A 358 -21.14 2.61 10.87
CA ALA A 358 -22.09 2.61 9.76
C ALA A 358 -23.12 3.77 9.81
N THR A 359 -23.30 4.39 10.97
CA THR A 359 -24.33 5.42 11.19
C THR A 359 -23.73 6.80 11.36
N THR A 360 -22.64 6.92 12.13
CA THR A 360 -21.97 8.21 12.35
C THR A 360 -20.88 8.48 11.33
N ASN A 361 -20.45 7.46 10.57
CA ASN A 361 -19.31 7.53 9.65
C ASN A 361 -18.01 7.95 10.34
N GLN A 362 -17.94 7.83 11.67
CA GLN A 362 -16.77 8.17 12.47
C GLN A 362 -15.80 6.99 12.52
N TYR A 363 -14.51 7.29 12.59
CA TYR A 363 -13.49 6.26 12.78
C TYR A 363 -13.51 5.70 14.19
N CYS A 364 -13.67 4.38 14.28
CA CYS A 364 -13.71 3.69 15.54
C CYS A 364 -12.95 2.37 15.52
N MET A 365 -12.69 1.87 16.72
CA MET A 365 -12.30 0.50 17.01
C MET A 365 -13.28 -0.06 18.04
N THR A 366 -13.64 -1.33 17.94
CA THR A 366 -14.42 -2.01 18.96
C THR A 366 -13.51 -2.90 19.79
N SER A 367 -13.70 -2.87 21.10
CA SER A 367 -13.13 -3.81 22.04
C SER A 367 -14.21 -4.69 22.66
N GLY A 368 -13.91 -5.95 22.94
CA GLY A 368 -14.84 -6.87 23.59
C GLY A 368 -14.26 -7.59 24.81
N LEU A 369 -15.13 -7.89 25.79
CA LEU A 369 -14.85 -8.74 26.94
C LEU A 369 -16.06 -9.64 27.26
N PHE A 370 -15.82 -10.93 27.49
CA PHE A 370 -16.85 -11.84 28.02
C PHE A 370 -17.10 -11.63 29.50
N ILE A 371 -18.38 -11.66 29.88
CA ILE A 371 -18.85 -11.59 31.26
C ILE A 371 -19.85 -12.74 31.52
N ASP A 372 -20.22 -12.94 32.79
CA ASP A 372 -21.20 -13.93 33.23
C ASP A 372 -20.93 -15.36 32.74
N ASP A 373 -19.72 -15.89 33.01
CA ASP A 373 -19.27 -17.21 32.55
C ASP A 373 -19.35 -17.39 31.02
N SER A 374 -18.99 -16.34 30.27
CA SER A 374 -19.02 -16.32 28.80
C SER A 374 -20.43 -16.36 28.18
N ARG A 375 -21.47 -15.97 28.93
CA ARG A 375 -22.85 -15.89 28.40
C ARG A 375 -23.14 -14.58 27.70
N HIS A 376 -22.49 -13.50 28.11
CA HIS A 376 -22.67 -12.18 27.54
C HIS A 376 -21.34 -11.59 27.11
N LEU A 377 -21.39 -10.81 26.04
CA LEU A 377 -20.26 -10.07 25.52
C LEU A 377 -20.49 -8.57 25.75
N LEU A 378 -19.62 -7.96 26.53
CA LEU A 378 -19.57 -6.52 26.72
C LEU A 378 -18.65 -5.91 25.66
N LEU A 379 -19.21 -4.99 24.88
CA LEU A 379 -18.53 -4.32 23.77
C LEU A 379 -18.39 -2.84 24.07
N VAL A 380 -17.26 -2.26 23.68
CA VAL A 380 -16.93 -0.84 23.81
C VAL A 380 -16.44 -0.33 22.46
N ASP A 381 -17.06 0.74 21.95
CA ASP A 381 -16.57 1.45 20.78
C ASP A 381 -15.69 2.64 21.21
N ILE A 382 -14.57 2.78 20.53
CA ILE A 382 -13.47 3.70 20.83
C ILE A 382 -13.35 4.70 19.69
N ASP A 383 -13.30 5.99 20.03
CA ASP A 383 -13.05 7.09 19.12
C ASP A 383 -11.57 7.16 18.76
N MET A 384 -11.25 6.92 17.49
CA MET A 384 -9.87 6.94 17.03
C MET A 384 -9.29 8.34 16.93
N GLU A 385 -10.10 9.37 16.73
CA GLU A 385 -9.59 10.74 16.62
C GLU A 385 -9.12 11.23 17.99
N ARG A 386 -9.86 10.89 19.06
CA ARG A 386 -9.50 11.22 20.44
C ARG A 386 -8.33 10.42 21.00
N LEU A 387 -7.87 9.39 20.28
CA LEU A 387 -6.64 8.65 20.60
C LEU A 387 -5.40 9.24 19.94
N GLN A 388 -5.54 10.12 18.94
CA GLN A 388 -4.41 10.74 18.24
C GLN A 388 -3.94 12.04 18.92
N ASP A 389 -4.81 12.68 19.71
CA ASP A 389 -4.54 13.94 20.42
C ASP A 389 -3.98 13.78 21.85
N GLY A 390 -3.74 12.55 22.30
CA GLY A 390 -3.15 12.22 23.60
C GLY A 390 -1.95 11.30 23.45
#